data_AF-A0A8B9ALQ6-F1
#
_entry.id   AF-A0A8B9ALQ6-F1
#
_cell.length_a   1.000
_cell.length_b   1.000
_cell.length_c   1.000
_cell.angle_alpha   90.00
_cell.angle_beta   90.00
_cell.angle_gamma   90.00
#
_symmetry.space_group_name_H-M   'P 1'
#
loop_
_entity.id
_entity.type
_entity.pdbx_description
1 polymer ?
#
loop_
_entity_poly.entity_id
_entity_poly.type
_entity_poly.pdbx_seq_one_letter_code
_entity_poly.pdbx_strand_id
1 'polypeptide(L)'
;MSRYPNSGLEQLRQSLAYKCMKMAKFDEFEPTTIHFATYQKAGESTNWKKCLPLKAAIVYHCITGEHVKEETKDGEPVKGKAQELLENITKECVSRINKAASEAKTKGSTDRTSITVEDDAQVMDGIFLVVGFLAELKKHLDNGNREEAVSYYNLTPSESQIIVKDIIKIENQLPLELIKDIVNNVEDAIKAVETPQQQTFGYKLSFKKIALHDIINQFCWYYSPFHRKEPRNIGDVLEKGKPEYLLQCLHFSLKGDKTNGATTGQVRRSPSARQLKRSGVRLEATSEATIDVLFSRPKLQMPALVYDFKLETVVTNLLGWECWPEKQQKPMTRYLQFTTELVGDLSDVQVMKKFGLIRGRWKNLQEVLDLMKRIDRSASYPSVYIALDKQIGEVLQYHDERMKSFFVRNRPTVVWLSSFAAASAIATVIYASRRRRQG
;
A
#
# COMPACT_ATOMS: atom_id res chain seq x y z
N MET A 1 -29.48 2.06 5.54
CA MET A 1 -29.06 1.18 4.42
C MET A 1 -27.92 1.87 3.71
N SER A 2 -26.79 1.19 3.48
CA SER A 2 -25.64 1.79 2.77
C SER A 2 -26.10 2.29 1.39
N ARG A 3 -25.72 3.52 0.98
CA ARG A 3 -26.01 4.05 -0.38
C ARG A 3 -25.33 3.25 -1.50
N TYR A 4 -24.37 2.40 -1.13
CA TYR A 4 -23.72 1.44 -2.02
C TYR A 4 -23.83 0.02 -1.45
N PRO A 5 -25.05 -0.54 -1.36
CA PRO A 5 -25.29 -1.82 -0.70
C PRO A 5 -24.61 -3.00 -1.43
N ASN A 6 -24.14 -2.78 -2.66
CA ASN A 6 -23.43 -3.75 -3.49
C ASN A 6 -22.00 -3.31 -3.86
N SER A 7 -21.44 -2.26 -3.26
CA SER A 7 -20.03 -1.91 -3.54
C SER A 7 -19.12 -3.06 -3.16
N GLY A 8 -17.98 -3.15 -3.87
CA GLY A 8 -16.92 -4.09 -3.52
C GLY A 8 -16.60 -3.96 -2.03
N LEU A 9 -15.96 -2.89 -1.60
CA LEU A 9 -15.49 -2.71 -0.22
C LEU A 9 -16.43 -3.19 0.93
N GLU A 10 -17.74 -3.00 0.80
CA GLU A 10 -18.73 -3.45 1.78
C GLU A 10 -18.80 -4.98 1.92
N GLN A 11 -18.83 -5.74 0.82
CA GLN A 11 -18.83 -7.21 0.93
C GLN A 11 -17.48 -7.73 1.46
N LEU A 12 -16.38 -6.98 1.25
CA LEU A 12 -15.05 -7.32 1.77
C LEU A 12 -15.08 -7.25 3.29
N ARG A 13 -15.56 -6.12 3.81
CA ARG A 13 -15.71 -5.85 5.25
C ARG A 13 -16.57 -6.91 5.93
N GLN A 14 -17.54 -7.45 5.22
CA GLN A 14 -18.42 -8.51 5.72
C GLN A 14 -17.80 -9.92 5.64
N SER A 15 -16.81 -10.13 4.76
CA SER A 15 -16.18 -11.44 4.55
C SER A 15 -15.48 -11.95 5.82
N LEU A 16 -15.59 -13.26 6.07
CA LEU A 16 -14.95 -13.90 7.22
C LEU A 16 -13.42 -13.76 7.17
N ALA A 17 -12.82 -13.92 5.99
CA ALA A 17 -11.38 -13.83 5.80
C ALA A 17 -10.84 -12.44 6.21
N TYR A 18 -11.50 -11.37 5.77
CA TYR A 18 -11.13 -10.02 6.18
C TYR A 18 -11.34 -9.78 7.68
N LYS A 19 -12.47 -10.21 8.25
CA LYS A 19 -12.73 -10.07 9.69
C LYS A 19 -11.66 -10.77 10.55
N CYS A 20 -11.27 -11.99 10.21
CA CYS A 20 -10.19 -12.69 10.91
C CYS A 20 -8.86 -11.94 10.80
N MET A 21 -8.54 -11.42 9.61
CA MET A 21 -7.33 -10.65 9.39
C MET A 21 -7.33 -9.33 10.18
N LYS A 22 -8.47 -8.63 10.22
CA LYS A 22 -8.68 -7.43 11.03
C LYS A 22 -8.52 -7.72 12.52
N MET A 23 -9.09 -8.81 13.03
CA MET A 23 -8.93 -9.19 14.43
C MET A 23 -7.48 -9.51 14.79
N ALA A 24 -6.72 -10.12 13.89
CA ALA A 24 -5.31 -10.44 14.11
C ALA A 24 -4.38 -9.22 14.05
N LYS A 25 -4.75 -8.18 13.31
CA LYS A 25 -3.96 -6.95 13.10
C LYS A 25 -4.81 -5.68 13.17
N PHE A 26 -5.49 -5.50 14.30
CA PHE A 26 -6.47 -4.42 14.45
C PHE A 26 -5.89 -3.04 14.09
N ASP A 27 -4.70 -2.71 14.58
CA ASP A 27 -4.06 -1.39 14.38
C ASP A 27 -3.72 -1.07 12.91
N GLU A 28 -3.54 -2.09 12.06
CA GLU A 28 -3.21 -1.91 10.64
C GLU A 28 -4.46 -1.69 9.77
N PHE A 29 -5.65 -2.02 10.26
CA PHE A 29 -6.92 -1.84 9.54
C PHE A 29 -7.78 -0.73 10.14
N GLU A 30 -7.80 -0.59 11.46
CA GLU A 30 -8.59 0.44 12.12
C GLU A 30 -7.85 1.79 12.08
N PRO A 31 -8.46 2.87 11.57
CA PRO A 31 -7.85 4.19 11.61
C PRO A 31 -7.65 4.64 13.06
N THR A 32 -6.69 5.53 13.29
CA THR A 32 -6.26 5.90 14.65
C THR A 32 -6.47 7.37 14.96
N THR A 33 -6.27 8.23 13.97
CA THR A 33 -6.41 9.69 14.07
C THR A 33 -7.52 10.20 13.16
N ILE A 34 -7.58 9.71 11.92
CA ILE A 34 -8.52 10.17 10.90
C ILE A 34 -9.45 9.03 10.53
N HIS A 35 -10.69 9.12 10.98
CA HIS A 35 -11.75 8.20 10.60
C HIS A 35 -12.62 8.84 9.53
N PHE A 36 -12.90 8.13 8.44
CA PHE A 36 -13.86 8.54 7.43
C PHE A 36 -15.27 8.08 7.80
N ALA A 37 -16.26 8.88 7.47
CA ALA A 37 -17.66 8.55 7.69
C ALA A 37 -18.06 7.35 6.82
N THR A 38 -18.49 6.27 7.45
CA THR A 38 -18.97 5.07 6.75
C THR A 38 -20.50 5.00 6.77
N TYR A 39 -21.08 4.48 5.68
CA TYR A 39 -22.53 4.39 5.52
C TYR A 39 -23.20 3.23 6.29
N GLN A 40 -22.43 2.45 7.05
CA GLN A 40 -22.91 1.16 7.56
C GLN A 40 -23.95 1.32 8.68
N LYS A 41 -23.81 2.29 9.59
CA LYS A 41 -24.75 2.52 10.69
C LYS A 41 -24.84 3.99 11.08
N ALA A 42 -26.02 4.58 10.89
CA ALA A 42 -26.40 5.85 11.51
C ALA A 42 -26.33 5.70 13.04
N GLY A 43 -25.21 6.12 13.65
CA GLY A 43 -24.98 6.03 15.10
C GLY A 43 -23.56 5.64 15.53
N GLU A 44 -22.76 4.95 14.69
CA GLU A 44 -21.36 4.58 15.03
C GLU A 44 -20.35 5.74 14.78
N SER A 45 -20.86 6.91 14.38
CA SER A 45 -20.15 8.15 14.00
C SER A 45 -19.46 8.91 15.16
N THR A 46 -19.26 8.32 16.34
CA THR A 46 -18.58 9.03 17.44
C THR A 46 -17.11 9.29 17.13
N ASN A 47 -16.42 8.35 16.48
CA ASN A 47 -15.01 8.51 16.13
C ASN A 47 -14.80 9.48 14.95
N TRP A 48 -15.73 9.48 13.98
CA TRP A 48 -15.83 10.51 12.95
C TRP A 48 -15.81 11.92 13.55
N LYS A 49 -16.78 12.22 14.42
CA LYS A 49 -16.97 13.56 14.98
C LYS A 49 -15.78 14.01 15.82
N LYS A 50 -15.12 13.07 16.51
CA LYS A 50 -13.91 13.35 17.30
C LYS A 50 -12.74 13.84 16.45
N CYS A 51 -12.62 13.39 15.19
CA CYS A 51 -11.55 13.81 14.29
C CYS A 51 -11.88 15.05 13.44
N LEU A 52 -13.12 15.56 13.50
CA LEU A 52 -13.54 16.76 12.76
C LEU A 52 -12.66 18.00 13.04
N PRO A 53 -12.27 18.32 14.29
CA PRO A 53 -11.40 19.46 14.54
C PRO A 53 -10.04 19.36 13.85
N LEU A 54 -9.45 18.16 13.79
CA LEU A 54 -8.17 17.92 13.14
C LEU A 54 -8.29 18.14 11.63
N LYS A 55 -9.35 17.61 11.01
CA LYS A 55 -9.63 17.82 9.57
C LYS A 55 -9.84 19.29 9.25
N ALA A 56 -10.66 19.96 10.05
CA ALA A 56 -10.92 21.38 9.93
C ALA A 56 -9.64 22.20 10.03
N ALA A 57 -8.77 21.91 11.02
CA ALA A 57 -7.50 22.60 11.18
C ALA A 57 -6.56 22.41 9.99
N ILE A 58 -6.46 21.20 9.46
CA ILE A 58 -5.63 20.91 8.28
C ILE A 58 -6.17 21.64 7.04
N VAL A 59 -7.47 21.54 6.78
CA VAL A 59 -8.10 22.24 5.64
C VAL A 59 -7.97 23.76 5.77
N TYR A 60 -8.18 24.29 6.97
CA TYR A 60 -8.00 25.72 7.27
C TYR A 60 -6.57 26.15 6.93
N HIS A 61 -5.56 25.44 7.44
CA HIS A 61 -4.16 25.73 7.14
C HIS A 61 -3.85 25.67 5.64
N CYS A 62 -4.37 24.68 4.92
CA CYS A 62 -4.17 24.56 3.48
C CYS A 62 -4.80 25.71 2.68
N ILE A 63 -5.90 26.29 3.18
CA ILE A 63 -6.63 27.38 2.52
C ILE A 63 -6.03 28.74 2.87
N THR A 64 -5.76 29.00 4.15
CA THR A 64 -5.37 30.32 4.66
C THR A 64 -3.86 30.49 4.81
N GLY A 65 -3.10 29.40 4.90
CA GLY A 65 -1.69 29.39 5.30
C GLY A 65 -1.49 29.55 6.81
N GLU A 66 -2.54 29.73 7.60
CA GLU A 66 -2.46 29.98 9.04
C GLU A 66 -2.61 28.69 9.85
N HIS A 67 -1.87 28.57 10.95
CA HIS A 67 -2.07 27.46 11.89
C HIS A 67 -3.15 27.81 12.91
N VAL A 68 -4.04 26.85 13.19
CA VAL A 68 -5.04 26.95 14.26
C VAL A 68 -4.31 26.94 15.61
N LYS A 69 -4.17 28.11 16.25
CA LYS A 69 -3.68 28.22 17.64
C LYS A 69 -4.83 27.91 18.61
N GLU A 70 -4.52 27.30 19.75
CA GLU A 70 -5.52 26.97 20.77
C GLU A 70 -6.17 28.22 21.40
N GLU A 71 -5.47 29.36 21.43
CA GLU A 71 -5.99 30.62 21.98
C GLU A 71 -5.61 31.82 21.09
N THR A 72 -6.57 32.70 20.82
CA THR A 72 -6.30 34.07 20.35
C THR A 72 -6.60 35.07 21.47
N LYS A 73 -5.94 36.23 21.43
CA LYS A 73 -6.06 37.31 22.41
C LYS A 73 -7.49 37.89 22.53
N ASP A 74 -8.39 37.55 21.61
CA ASP A 74 -9.75 38.09 21.51
C ASP A 74 -10.85 37.10 21.95
N GLY A 75 -10.50 35.95 22.54
CA GLY A 75 -11.45 35.09 23.25
C GLY A 75 -12.34 34.17 22.39
N GLU A 76 -12.26 34.23 21.05
CA GLU A 76 -12.87 33.20 20.20
C GLU A 76 -11.88 32.08 19.86
N PRO A 77 -12.22 30.80 20.11
CA PRO A 77 -11.35 29.69 19.78
C PRO A 77 -11.24 29.53 18.26
N VAL A 78 -10.02 29.61 17.71
CA VAL A 78 -9.73 29.40 16.26
C VAL A 78 -10.24 28.05 15.75
N LYS A 79 -10.38 27.08 16.66
CA LYS A 79 -11.03 25.79 16.44
C LYS A 79 -12.48 25.93 15.94
N GLY A 80 -13.22 26.92 16.42
CA GLY A 80 -14.58 27.22 15.95
C GLY A 80 -14.58 27.75 14.52
N LYS A 81 -13.68 28.70 14.21
CA LYS A 81 -13.54 29.28 12.86
C LYS A 81 -13.15 28.24 11.81
N ALA A 82 -12.21 27.35 12.13
CA ALA A 82 -11.79 26.29 11.21
C ALA A 82 -12.94 25.31 10.91
N GLN A 83 -13.70 24.93 11.94
CA GLN A 83 -14.86 24.04 11.79
C GLN A 83 -15.98 24.70 11.00
N GLU A 84 -16.32 25.95 11.33
CA GLU A 84 -17.33 26.73 10.61
C GLU A 84 -16.97 26.89 9.14
N LEU A 85 -15.69 27.20 8.83
CA LEU A 85 -15.22 27.28 7.45
C LEU A 85 -15.43 25.96 6.71
N LEU A 86 -15.01 24.83 7.31
CA LEU A 86 -15.18 23.51 6.70
C LEU A 86 -16.67 23.16 6.50
N GLU A 87 -17.53 23.47 7.47
CA GLU A 87 -18.98 23.27 7.38
C GLU A 87 -19.60 24.09 6.25
N ASN A 88 -19.22 25.36 6.12
CA ASN A 88 -19.74 26.26 5.09
C ASN A 88 -19.28 25.81 3.69
N ILE A 89 -18.01 25.45 3.52
CA ILE A 89 -17.49 24.88 2.27
C ILE A 89 -18.24 23.60 1.92
N THR A 90 -18.52 22.75 2.92
CA THR A 90 -19.24 21.49 2.72
C THR A 90 -20.65 21.74 2.21
N LYS A 91 -21.43 22.61 2.88
CA LYS A 91 -22.80 22.94 2.48
C LYS A 91 -22.86 23.45 1.04
N GLU A 92 -21.93 24.36 0.69
CA GLU A 92 -21.84 24.91 -0.65
C GLU A 92 -21.43 23.84 -1.69
N CYS A 93 -20.47 22.98 -1.35
CA CYS A 93 -20.04 21.89 -2.22
C CYS A 93 -21.17 20.87 -2.45
N VAL A 94 -21.91 20.48 -1.41
CA VAL A 94 -23.10 19.61 -1.50
C VAL A 94 -24.16 20.21 -2.41
N SER A 95 -24.48 21.50 -2.22
CA SER A 95 -25.44 22.23 -3.05
C SER A 95 -25.07 22.17 -4.53
N ARG A 96 -23.80 22.40 -4.85
CA ARG A 96 -23.27 22.35 -6.22
C ARG A 96 -23.31 20.95 -6.84
N ILE A 97 -22.90 19.93 -6.08
CA ILE A 97 -22.93 18.54 -6.53
C ILE A 97 -24.38 18.11 -6.84
N ASN A 98 -25.32 18.42 -5.94
CA ASN A 98 -26.73 18.09 -6.11
C ASN A 98 -27.35 18.83 -7.31
N LYS A 99 -26.97 20.10 -7.54
CA LYS A 99 -27.38 20.87 -8.72
C LYS A 99 -26.84 20.26 -10.02
N ALA A 100 -25.55 19.89 -10.06
CA ALA A 100 -24.97 19.24 -11.23
C ALA A 100 -25.63 17.88 -11.53
N ALA A 101 -26.00 17.13 -10.49
CA ALA A 101 -26.69 15.85 -10.61
C ALA A 101 -28.13 16.02 -11.16
N SER A 102 -28.87 17.05 -10.74
CA SER A 102 -30.24 17.31 -11.24
C SER A 102 -30.25 17.81 -12.68
N GLU A 103 -29.28 18.63 -13.08
CA GLU A 103 -29.09 19.09 -14.46
C GLU A 103 -28.68 17.96 -15.42
N ALA A 104 -27.95 16.95 -14.92
CA ALA A 104 -27.58 15.77 -15.71
C ALA A 104 -28.79 14.85 -15.99
N LYS A 105 -29.70 14.70 -15.01
CA LYS A 105 -30.96 13.93 -15.18
C LYS A 105 -31.87 14.51 -16.24
N THR A 106 -32.02 15.84 -16.25
CA THR A 106 -32.92 16.55 -17.18
C THR A 106 -32.43 16.50 -18.64
N LYS A 107 -31.13 16.23 -18.87
CA LYS A 107 -30.53 16.11 -20.21
C LYS A 107 -30.52 14.68 -20.77
N GLY A 108 -31.23 13.73 -20.15
CA GLY A 108 -31.40 12.37 -20.69
C GLY A 108 -30.13 11.50 -20.68
N SER A 109 -29.11 11.85 -19.91
CA SER A 109 -27.92 11.00 -19.74
C SER A 109 -28.25 9.83 -18.81
N THR A 110 -28.59 8.67 -19.39
CA THR A 110 -28.96 7.43 -18.70
C THR A 110 -27.80 6.75 -17.96
N ASP A 111 -26.56 7.22 -18.13
CA ASP A 111 -25.35 6.55 -17.63
C ASP A 111 -24.77 7.17 -16.34
N ARG A 112 -25.32 8.30 -15.89
CA ARG A 112 -25.01 8.84 -14.56
C ARG A 112 -26.08 8.41 -13.59
N THR A 113 -25.77 7.39 -12.79
CA THR A 113 -26.45 7.17 -11.51
C THR A 113 -26.24 8.44 -10.68
N SER A 114 -27.18 9.37 -10.80
CA SER A 114 -27.14 10.66 -10.13
C SER A 114 -27.13 10.46 -8.63
N ILE A 115 -25.99 10.70 -8.00
CA ILE A 115 -25.85 10.63 -6.56
C ILE A 115 -26.41 11.93 -6.00
N THR A 116 -27.57 11.89 -5.35
CA THR A 116 -27.93 12.94 -4.39
C THR A 116 -27.05 12.73 -3.16
N VAL A 117 -26.14 13.67 -2.92
CA VAL A 117 -25.29 13.63 -1.73
C VAL A 117 -26.09 14.20 -0.58
N GLU A 118 -26.67 13.32 0.24
CA GLU A 118 -27.42 13.69 1.45
C GLU A 118 -26.57 13.45 2.72
N ASP A 119 -25.26 13.20 2.59
CA ASP A 119 -24.36 12.97 3.75
C ASP A 119 -23.18 13.95 3.75
N ASP A 120 -23.36 15.04 4.48
CA ASP A 120 -22.37 16.11 4.67
C ASP A 120 -21.05 15.57 5.24
N ALA A 121 -21.08 14.49 6.03
CA ALA A 121 -19.89 13.94 6.67
C ALA A 121 -18.90 13.36 5.65
N GLN A 122 -19.39 12.66 4.63
CA GLN A 122 -18.53 12.15 3.56
C GLN A 122 -17.99 13.24 2.65
N VAL A 123 -18.74 14.33 2.46
CA VAL A 123 -18.25 15.47 1.69
C VAL A 123 -17.16 16.21 2.45
N MET A 124 -17.34 16.45 3.75
CA MET A 124 -16.28 16.99 4.63
C MET A 124 -15.01 16.16 4.53
N ASP A 125 -15.17 14.85 4.52
CA ASP A 125 -14.09 13.88 4.36
C ASP A 125 -13.34 13.99 3.05
N GLY A 126 -14.09 14.05 1.95
CA GLY A 126 -13.50 14.18 0.64
C GLY A 126 -12.85 15.54 0.46
N ILE A 127 -13.39 16.62 1.07
CA ILE A 127 -12.73 17.93 1.12
C ILE A 127 -11.40 17.82 1.86
N PHE A 128 -11.38 17.19 3.04
CA PHE A 128 -10.14 16.93 3.77
C PHE A 128 -9.14 16.12 2.93
N LEU A 129 -9.58 15.04 2.27
CA LEU A 129 -8.71 14.22 1.44
C LEU A 129 -8.16 15.00 0.24
N VAL A 130 -8.99 15.79 -0.45
CA VAL A 130 -8.61 16.54 -1.66
C VAL A 130 -7.73 17.74 -1.32
N VAL A 131 -8.18 18.60 -0.41
CA VAL A 131 -7.53 19.87 -0.05
C VAL A 131 -6.42 19.65 0.96
N GLY A 132 -6.68 18.86 2.01
CA GLY A 132 -5.76 18.67 3.13
C GLY A 132 -4.66 17.65 2.87
N PHE A 133 -4.87 16.67 1.99
CA PHE A 133 -3.89 15.60 1.74
C PHE A 133 -3.39 15.54 0.30
N LEU A 134 -4.26 15.33 -0.69
CA LEU A 134 -3.84 15.11 -2.09
C LEU A 134 -3.16 16.36 -2.68
N ALA A 135 -3.69 17.55 -2.40
CA ALA A 135 -3.09 18.80 -2.85
C ALA A 135 -1.68 18.99 -2.26
N GLU A 136 -1.49 18.64 -0.99
CA GLU A 136 -0.21 18.78 -0.30
C GLU A 136 0.80 17.71 -0.74
N LEU A 137 0.35 16.46 -0.88
CA LEU A 137 1.14 15.37 -1.44
C LEU A 137 1.68 15.74 -2.82
N LYS A 138 0.83 16.33 -3.67
CA LYS A 138 1.25 16.84 -4.98
C LYS A 138 2.35 17.90 -4.87
N LYS A 139 2.19 18.91 -4.01
CA LYS A 139 3.21 19.96 -3.82
C LYS A 139 4.56 19.36 -3.44
N HIS A 140 4.59 18.38 -2.54
CA HIS A 140 5.84 17.73 -2.12
C HIS A 140 6.46 16.86 -3.22
N LEU A 141 5.65 16.17 -4.02
CA LEU A 141 6.12 15.33 -5.12
C LEU A 141 6.50 16.12 -6.37
N ASP A 142 5.96 17.32 -6.57
CA ASP A 142 6.37 18.20 -7.67
C ASP A 142 7.71 18.89 -7.34
N ASN A 143 7.95 19.21 -6.06
CA ASN A 143 9.16 19.87 -5.58
C ASN A 143 10.30 18.90 -5.26
N GLY A 144 10.05 17.59 -5.31
CA GLY A 144 10.99 16.59 -4.83
C GLY A 144 10.71 15.18 -5.33
N ASN A 145 11.50 14.22 -4.87
CA ASN A 145 11.27 12.80 -5.15
C ASN A 145 10.45 12.11 -4.04
N ARG A 146 10.11 10.84 -4.25
CA ARG A 146 9.37 10.04 -3.27
C ARG A 146 10.08 9.98 -1.91
N GLU A 147 11.40 9.87 -1.88
CA GLU A 147 12.19 9.82 -0.66
C GLU A 147 12.13 11.14 0.13
N GLU A 148 12.09 12.28 -0.57
CA GLU A 148 11.93 13.62 0.03
C GLU A 148 10.53 13.81 0.60
N ALA A 149 9.48 13.41 -0.12
CA ALA A 149 8.12 13.41 0.42
C ALA A 149 8.01 12.51 1.66
N VAL A 150 8.61 11.32 1.63
CA VAL A 150 8.71 10.45 2.82
C VAL A 150 9.50 11.12 3.94
N SER A 151 10.56 11.85 3.63
CA SER A 151 11.35 12.59 4.64
C SER A 151 10.53 13.71 5.28
N TYR A 152 9.73 14.44 4.51
CA TYR A 152 8.82 15.46 5.04
C TYR A 152 7.90 14.86 6.10
N TYR A 153 7.14 13.81 5.75
CA TYR A 153 6.24 13.15 6.71
C TYR A 153 6.97 12.48 7.88
N ASN A 154 8.25 12.15 7.74
CA ASN A 154 9.07 11.64 8.84
C ASN A 154 9.53 12.73 9.82
N LEU A 155 9.72 13.97 9.35
CA LEU A 155 10.21 15.10 10.15
C LEU A 155 9.08 15.92 10.79
N THR A 156 7.87 15.85 10.23
CA THR A 156 6.65 16.40 10.82
C THR A 156 6.22 15.64 12.08
N PRO A 157 5.34 16.21 12.93
CA PRO A 157 4.83 15.54 14.13
C PRO A 157 4.37 14.10 13.84
N SER A 158 4.46 13.21 14.84
CA SER A 158 4.08 11.80 14.71
C SER A 158 2.68 11.61 14.12
N GLU A 159 1.78 12.56 14.37
CA GLU A 159 0.42 12.63 13.82
C GLU A 159 0.39 12.60 12.29
N SER A 160 1.33 13.24 11.59
CA SER A 160 1.36 13.26 10.12
C SER A 160 1.67 11.87 9.52
N GLN A 161 2.55 11.09 10.16
CA GLN A 161 2.81 9.70 9.75
C GLN A 161 1.56 8.83 9.96
N ILE A 162 0.84 9.09 11.05
CA ILE A 162 -0.38 8.37 11.38
C ILE A 162 -1.49 8.71 10.37
N ILE A 163 -1.66 9.98 9.99
CA ILE A 163 -2.60 10.41 8.95
C ILE A 163 -2.29 9.70 7.62
N VAL A 164 -1.02 9.68 7.19
CA VAL A 164 -0.58 8.97 5.98
C VAL A 164 -0.97 7.49 6.03
N LYS A 165 -0.78 6.83 7.18
CA LYS A 165 -1.18 5.43 7.36
C LYS A 165 -2.69 5.25 7.33
N ASP A 166 -3.43 6.14 7.98
CA ASP A 166 -4.88 6.03 8.10
C ASP A 166 -5.56 6.16 6.72
N ILE A 167 -5.07 7.01 5.81
CA ILE A 167 -5.69 7.25 4.49
C ILE A 167 -5.73 6.00 3.59
N ILE A 168 -4.74 5.10 3.69
CA ILE A 168 -4.68 3.90 2.82
C ILE A 168 -5.45 2.70 3.40
N LYS A 169 -5.96 2.80 4.64
CA LYS A 169 -6.67 1.71 5.30
C LYS A 169 -7.99 1.39 4.60
N ILE A 170 -8.35 0.12 4.53
CA ILE A 170 -9.63 -0.38 3.96
C ILE A 170 -10.83 0.29 4.64
N GLU A 171 -10.76 0.50 5.96
CA GLU A 171 -11.83 1.16 6.71
C GLU A 171 -11.95 2.66 6.40
N ASN A 172 -10.96 3.24 5.74
CA ASN A 172 -10.82 4.67 5.48
C ASN A 172 -10.80 5.00 3.99
N GLN A 173 -11.66 4.35 3.19
CA GLN A 173 -11.76 4.60 1.76
C GLN A 173 -13.05 5.37 1.42
N LEU A 174 -12.91 6.38 0.57
CA LEU A 174 -14.03 7.12 -0.03
C LEU A 174 -14.21 6.70 -1.49
N PRO A 175 -15.45 6.70 -2.02
CA PRO A 175 -15.71 6.45 -3.44
C PRO A 175 -14.97 7.46 -4.33
N LEU A 176 -14.34 6.99 -5.40
CA LEU A 176 -13.64 7.86 -6.36
C LEU A 176 -14.58 8.82 -7.08
N GLU A 177 -15.84 8.44 -7.31
CA GLU A 177 -16.83 9.35 -7.89
C GLU A 177 -17.10 10.55 -6.96
N LEU A 178 -17.19 10.33 -5.65
CA LEU A 178 -17.30 11.43 -4.69
C LEU A 178 -16.06 12.34 -4.72
N ILE A 179 -14.86 11.74 -4.79
CA ILE A 179 -13.61 12.51 -4.91
C ILE A 179 -13.61 13.33 -6.20
N LYS A 180 -14.05 12.76 -7.34
CA LYS A 180 -14.18 13.48 -8.62
C LYS A 180 -15.16 14.65 -8.51
N ASP A 181 -16.31 14.44 -7.87
CA ASP A 181 -17.32 15.47 -7.69
C ASP A 181 -16.80 16.61 -6.82
N ILE A 182 -16.06 16.31 -5.74
CA ILE A 182 -15.45 17.33 -4.88
C ILE A 182 -14.38 18.11 -5.63
N VAL A 183 -13.48 17.46 -6.35
CA VAL A 183 -12.44 18.14 -7.17
C VAL A 183 -13.06 19.11 -8.18
N ASN A 184 -14.25 18.80 -8.71
CA ASN A 184 -14.94 19.68 -9.66
C ASN A 184 -15.56 20.93 -9.02
N ASN A 185 -15.87 20.89 -7.73
CA ASN A 185 -16.71 21.91 -7.08
C ASN A 185 -16.03 22.64 -5.93
N VAL A 186 -14.99 22.07 -5.32
CA VAL A 186 -14.41 22.57 -4.06
C VAL A 186 -13.77 23.96 -4.20
N GLU A 187 -13.10 24.26 -5.32
CA GLU A 187 -12.48 25.58 -5.51
C GLU A 187 -13.55 26.68 -5.60
N ASP A 188 -14.63 26.43 -6.33
CA ASP A 188 -15.73 27.40 -6.45
C ASP A 188 -16.56 27.48 -5.17
N ALA A 189 -16.67 26.39 -4.41
CA ALA A 189 -17.29 26.39 -3.10
C ALA A 189 -16.48 27.24 -2.10
N ILE A 190 -15.15 27.13 -2.11
CA ILE A 190 -14.28 27.98 -1.29
C ILE A 190 -14.45 29.45 -1.67
N LYS A 191 -14.44 29.79 -2.97
CA LYS A 191 -14.67 31.17 -3.46
C LYS A 191 -16.05 31.73 -3.09
N ALA A 192 -17.08 30.90 -3.03
CA ALA A 192 -18.42 31.36 -2.63
C ALA A 192 -18.51 31.64 -1.12
N VAL A 193 -17.71 30.94 -0.31
CA VAL A 193 -17.56 31.21 1.12
C VAL A 193 -16.64 32.40 1.39
N GLU A 194 -15.75 32.76 0.46
CA GLU A 194 -15.01 34.03 0.46
C GLU A 194 -15.98 35.21 0.27
N THR A 195 -16.56 35.72 1.35
CA THR A 195 -17.34 36.98 1.28
C THR A 195 -16.42 38.20 1.43
N PRO A 196 -16.69 39.33 0.74
CA PRO A 196 -15.93 40.58 0.87
C PRO A 196 -15.86 41.15 2.30
N GLN A 197 -16.71 40.66 3.20
CA GLN A 197 -16.87 41.14 4.58
C GLN A 197 -16.14 40.26 5.61
N GLN A 198 -15.64 39.07 5.26
CA GLN A 198 -15.10 38.09 6.22
C GLN A 198 -13.62 37.77 6.03
N GLN A 199 -13.14 37.46 4.81
CA GLN A 199 -11.72 37.30 4.45
C GLN A 199 -11.58 36.82 2.99
N THR A 200 -10.58 37.30 2.26
CA THR A 200 -10.18 36.75 0.95
C THR A 200 -8.98 35.83 1.12
N PHE A 201 -9.12 34.54 0.83
CA PHE A 201 -8.03 33.57 0.97
C PHE A 201 -7.21 33.44 -0.31
N GLY A 202 -7.82 33.71 -1.48
CA GLY A 202 -7.14 33.58 -2.77
C GLY A 202 -6.73 32.13 -3.07
N TYR A 203 -7.43 31.17 -2.46
CA TYR A 203 -7.08 29.77 -2.54
C TYR A 203 -7.28 29.23 -3.96
N LYS A 204 -6.31 28.44 -4.40
CA LYS A 204 -6.34 27.76 -5.69
C LYS A 204 -5.90 26.32 -5.49
N LEU A 205 -6.73 25.38 -5.94
CA LEU A 205 -6.38 23.96 -5.86
C LEU A 205 -5.14 23.73 -6.75
N SER A 206 -4.16 22.97 -6.26
CA SER A 206 -2.89 22.71 -6.97
C SER A 206 -3.07 21.88 -8.25
N PHE A 207 -4.31 21.46 -8.54
CA PHE A 207 -4.67 20.65 -9.68
C PHE A 207 -6.12 20.88 -10.11
N LYS A 208 -6.42 20.53 -11.36
CA LYS A 208 -7.78 20.54 -11.92
C LYS A 208 -8.25 19.11 -12.20
N LYS A 209 -9.54 18.97 -12.53
CA LYS A 209 -10.16 17.69 -12.94
C LYS A 209 -9.33 16.88 -13.93
N ILE A 210 -8.83 17.54 -14.99
CA ILE A 210 -8.06 16.89 -16.06
C ILE A 210 -6.78 16.23 -15.52
N ALA A 211 -6.22 16.78 -14.44
CA ALA A 211 -5.03 16.27 -13.76
C ALA A 211 -5.34 15.32 -12.59
N LEU A 212 -6.60 14.93 -12.36
CA LEU A 212 -6.93 14.00 -11.26
C LEU A 212 -6.26 12.63 -11.46
N HIS A 213 -6.17 12.16 -12.71
CA HIS A 213 -5.43 10.94 -13.03
C HIS A 213 -3.95 11.04 -12.64
N ASP A 214 -3.31 12.19 -12.89
CA ASP A 214 -1.91 12.40 -12.51
C ASP A 214 -1.70 12.35 -11.00
N ILE A 215 -2.66 12.87 -10.23
CA ILE A 215 -2.61 12.80 -8.77
C ILE A 215 -2.86 11.39 -8.25
N ILE A 216 -3.78 10.65 -8.87
CA ILE A 216 -3.96 9.24 -8.52
C ILE A 216 -2.68 8.46 -8.85
N ASN A 217 -1.99 8.78 -9.95
CA ASN A 217 -0.69 8.20 -10.29
C ASN A 217 0.37 8.54 -9.24
N GLN A 218 0.45 9.81 -8.81
CA GLN A 218 1.35 10.27 -7.74
C GLN A 218 1.04 9.58 -6.40
N PHE A 219 -0.24 9.46 -6.04
CA PHE A 219 -0.71 8.72 -4.87
C PHE A 219 -0.27 7.26 -4.92
N CYS A 220 -0.51 6.57 -6.03
CA CYS A 220 -0.12 5.18 -6.21
C CYS A 220 1.40 5.01 -6.16
N TRP A 221 2.16 5.94 -6.75
CA TRP A 221 3.62 5.92 -6.70
C TRP A 221 4.16 6.13 -5.28
N TYR A 222 3.59 7.07 -4.53
CA TYR A 222 3.98 7.34 -3.15
C TYR A 222 3.71 6.15 -2.23
N TYR A 223 2.52 5.55 -2.33
CA TYR A 223 2.11 4.41 -1.53
C TYR A 223 2.61 3.05 -2.03
N SER A 224 3.15 2.95 -3.25
CA SER A 224 3.64 1.67 -3.78
C SER A 224 4.66 1.01 -2.83
N PRO A 225 4.50 -0.28 -2.49
CA PRO A 225 5.52 -0.99 -1.71
C PRO A 225 6.83 -1.18 -2.48
N PHE A 226 6.83 -0.92 -3.80
CA PHE A 226 7.98 -1.14 -4.67
C PHE A 226 8.73 0.15 -4.96
N HIS A 227 10.06 0.09 -4.99
CA HIS A 227 10.91 1.24 -5.31
C HIS A 227 10.84 1.60 -6.79
N ARG A 228 10.66 2.89 -7.08
CA ARG A 228 10.73 3.46 -8.42
C ARG A 228 11.18 4.90 -8.34
N LYS A 229 12.03 5.32 -9.28
CA LYS A 229 12.52 6.71 -9.37
C LYS A 229 11.45 7.70 -9.81
N GLU A 230 10.53 7.27 -10.67
CA GLU A 230 9.51 8.12 -11.29
C GLU A 230 8.15 7.44 -11.25
N PRO A 231 7.02 8.16 -11.31
CA PRO A 231 5.70 7.55 -11.41
C PRO A 231 5.54 6.72 -12.71
N ARG A 232 4.67 5.70 -12.65
CA ARG A 232 4.20 4.98 -13.85
C ARG A 232 2.95 5.66 -14.36
N ASN A 233 2.83 5.86 -15.67
CA ASN A 233 1.54 6.16 -16.24
C ASN A 233 0.66 4.90 -16.14
N ILE A 234 -0.38 4.97 -15.32
CA ILE A 234 -1.34 3.89 -15.11
C ILE A 234 -2.73 4.26 -15.64
N GLY A 235 -2.86 5.31 -16.46
CA GLY A 235 -4.13 5.78 -17.04
C GLY A 235 -4.92 4.63 -17.67
N ASP A 236 -4.31 3.94 -18.63
CA ASP A 236 -4.92 2.79 -19.32
C ASP A 236 -5.33 1.65 -18.36
N VAL A 237 -4.54 1.43 -17.30
CA VAL A 237 -4.80 0.38 -16.30
C VAL A 237 -6.01 0.75 -15.45
N LEU A 238 -6.10 2.01 -15.03
CA LEU A 238 -7.22 2.53 -14.25
C LEU A 238 -8.50 2.60 -15.09
N GLU A 239 -8.41 2.99 -16.38
CA GLU A 239 -9.56 3.03 -17.29
C GLU A 239 -10.15 1.63 -17.54
N LYS A 240 -9.30 0.63 -17.79
CA LYS A 240 -9.75 -0.76 -17.98
C LYS A 240 -10.25 -1.40 -16.68
N GLY A 241 -9.58 -1.13 -15.56
CA GLY A 241 -9.87 -1.74 -14.27
C GLY A 241 -11.08 -1.15 -13.54
N LYS A 242 -11.51 0.07 -13.92
CA LYS A 242 -12.61 0.83 -13.30
C LYS A 242 -12.58 0.77 -11.75
N PRO A 243 -11.50 1.25 -11.11
CA PRO A 243 -11.43 1.24 -9.66
C PRO A 243 -12.53 2.12 -9.05
N GLU A 244 -13.01 1.71 -7.88
CA GLU A 244 -13.99 2.46 -7.08
C GLU A 244 -13.32 3.25 -5.96
N TYR A 245 -12.11 2.86 -5.53
CA TYR A 245 -11.40 3.42 -4.36
C TYR A 245 -9.91 3.64 -4.64
N LEU A 246 -9.26 4.51 -3.86
CA LEU A 246 -7.82 4.79 -3.98
C LEU A 246 -6.94 3.56 -3.70
N LEU A 247 -7.28 2.74 -2.69
CA LEU A 247 -6.58 1.47 -2.44
C LEU A 247 -6.65 0.52 -3.64
N GLN A 248 -7.78 0.52 -4.36
CA GLN A 248 -7.93 -0.28 -5.57
C GLN A 248 -7.10 0.28 -6.73
N CYS A 249 -7.00 1.61 -6.86
CA CYS A 249 -6.07 2.25 -7.80
C CYS A 249 -4.63 1.78 -7.52
N LEU A 250 -4.22 1.80 -6.25
CA LEU A 250 -2.92 1.30 -5.84
C LEU A 250 -2.77 -0.18 -6.24
N HIS A 251 -3.71 -1.05 -5.89
CA HIS A 251 -3.66 -2.48 -6.25
C HIS A 251 -3.51 -2.72 -7.75
N PHE A 252 -4.26 -1.98 -8.58
CA PHE A 252 -4.14 -2.07 -10.03
C PHE A 252 -2.80 -1.54 -10.54
N SER A 253 -2.27 -0.47 -9.96
CA SER A 253 -0.98 0.10 -10.36
C SER A 253 0.20 -0.89 -10.22
N LEU A 254 0.07 -1.87 -9.31
CA LEU A 254 1.10 -2.89 -9.08
C LEU A 254 1.07 -4.00 -10.13
N LYS A 255 -0.02 -4.21 -10.86
CA LYS A 255 -0.11 -5.28 -11.86
C LYS A 255 0.67 -4.89 -13.12
N GLY A 256 1.48 -5.80 -13.65
CA GLY A 256 2.06 -5.63 -14.97
C GLY A 256 1.10 -6.03 -16.09
N ASP A 257 1.47 -5.70 -17.33
CA ASP A 257 0.62 -5.86 -18.52
C ASP A 257 0.58 -7.31 -19.04
N LYS A 258 1.37 -8.20 -18.44
CA LYS A 258 1.63 -9.58 -18.91
C LYS A 258 0.84 -10.62 -18.10
N THR A 259 -0.48 -10.57 -18.15
CA THR A 259 -1.33 -11.62 -17.55
C THR A 259 -2.13 -12.39 -18.58
N ASN A 260 -1.47 -12.96 -19.61
CA ASN A 260 -2.15 -13.83 -20.58
C ASN A 260 -1.41 -15.17 -20.71
N GLY A 261 -1.98 -16.21 -20.10
CA GLY A 261 -1.60 -17.60 -20.29
C GLY A 261 -2.60 -18.52 -19.61
N ALA A 262 -3.23 -19.41 -20.37
CA ALA A 262 -4.21 -20.39 -19.93
C ALA A 262 -3.58 -21.57 -19.15
N THR A 263 -2.74 -21.27 -18.16
CA THR A 263 -2.04 -22.28 -17.36
C THR A 263 -2.53 -22.25 -15.93
N THR A 264 -2.85 -23.41 -15.36
CA THR A 264 -3.16 -23.52 -13.93
C THR A 264 -1.89 -23.26 -13.12
N GLY A 265 -1.92 -22.24 -12.27
CA GLY A 265 -0.81 -21.94 -11.36
C GLY A 265 -0.68 -23.05 -10.31
N GLN A 266 0.51 -23.65 -10.18
CA GLN A 266 0.84 -24.54 -9.08
C GLN A 266 1.69 -23.79 -8.06
N VAL A 267 1.17 -23.62 -6.84
CA VAL A 267 1.92 -23.00 -5.75
C VAL A 267 3.07 -23.92 -5.36
N ARG A 268 4.30 -23.48 -5.63
CA ARG A 268 5.53 -24.17 -5.25
C ARG A 268 6.36 -23.29 -4.33
N ARG A 269 7.06 -23.90 -3.37
CA ARG A 269 7.99 -23.18 -2.50
C ARG A 269 9.31 -22.94 -3.23
N SER A 270 9.84 -21.73 -3.10
CA SER A 270 11.16 -21.37 -3.59
C SER A 270 12.28 -21.74 -2.59
N PRO A 271 13.51 -22.04 -3.07
CA PRO A 271 14.70 -22.04 -2.24
C PRO A 271 15.01 -20.63 -1.71
N SER A 272 15.81 -20.54 -0.64
CA SER A 272 16.23 -19.27 -0.05
C SER A 272 17.14 -18.47 -0.99
N ALA A 273 17.27 -17.17 -0.76
CA ALA A 273 18.14 -16.28 -1.54
C ALA A 273 19.59 -16.78 -1.60
N ARG A 274 20.15 -17.31 -0.50
CA ARG A 274 21.48 -17.94 -0.50
C ARG A 274 21.53 -19.22 -1.31
N GLN A 275 20.50 -20.07 -1.26
CA GLN A 275 20.45 -21.32 -2.03
C GLN A 275 20.40 -21.02 -3.53
N LEU A 276 19.56 -20.06 -3.94
CA LEU A 276 19.50 -19.56 -5.32
C LEU A 276 20.84 -18.98 -5.77
N LYS A 277 21.50 -18.18 -4.92
CA LYS A 277 22.84 -17.66 -5.22
C LYS A 277 23.87 -18.79 -5.39
N ARG A 278 23.81 -19.84 -4.57
CA ARG A 278 24.70 -21.02 -4.65
C ARG A 278 24.49 -21.82 -5.93
N SER A 279 23.26 -21.94 -6.43
CA SER A 279 22.98 -22.57 -7.72
C SER A 279 23.32 -21.70 -8.92
N GLY A 280 23.78 -20.46 -8.70
CA GLY A 280 24.20 -19.53 -9.74
C GLY A 280 23.09 -18.64 -10.28
N VAL A 281 21.92 -18.58 -9.62
CA VAL A 281 20.88 -17.58 -9.91
C VAL A 281 21.35 -16.21 -9.45
N ARG A 282 21.16 -15.20 -10.31
CA ARG A 282 21.53 -13.80 -10.05
C ARG A 282 20.28 -13.00 -9.76
N LEU A 283 20.10 -12.61 -8.49
CA LEU A 283 19.01 -11.73 -8.08
C LEU A 283 19.28 -10.31 -8.57
N GLU A 284 18.30 -9.67 -9.20
CA GLU A 284 18.41 -8.29 -9.71
C GLU A 284 17.10 -7.53 -9.39
N ALA A 285 17.23 -6.29 -8.93
CA ALA A 285 16.08 -5.41 -8.77
C ALA A 285 15.59 -4.90 -10.13
N THR A 286 14.29 -5.02 -10.42
CA THR A 286 13.69 -4.35 -11.60
C THR A 286 13.36 -2.88 -11.29
N SER A 287 13.41 -2.04 -12.32
CA SER A 287 12.97 -0.64 -12.28
C SER A 287 11.50 -0.45 -12.65
N GLU A 288 10.80 -1.49 -13.11
CA GLU A 288 9.42 -1.36 -13.62
C GLU A 288 8.38 -1.11 -12.52
N ALA A 289 8.71 -1.43 -11.26
CA ALA A 289 7.87 -1.28 -10.06
C ALA A 289 6.47 -1.91 -10.15
N THR A 290 6.32 -2.89 -11.04
CA THR A 290 5.22 -3.83 -11.04
C THR A 290 5.56 -5.00 -10.12
N ILE A 291 4.55 -5.78 -9.78
CA ILE A 291 4.68 -6.99 -8.97
C ILE A 291 5.31 -8.17 -9.73
N ASP A 292 5.53 -7.99 -11.03
CA ASP A 292 6.01 -9.03 -11.91
C ASP A 292 7.43 -9.44 -11.54
N VAL A 293 7.64 -10.75 -11.50
CA VAL A 293 8.95 -11.36 -11.37
C VAL A 293 9.29 -11.97 -12.72
N LEU A 294 10.52 -11.82 -13.18
CA LEU A 294 10.97 -12.35 -14.46
C LEU A 294 12.27 -13.13 -14.29
N PHE A 295 12.28 -14.36 -14.76
CA PHE A 295 13.45 -15.21 -14.79
C PHE A 295 13.99 -15.35 -16.21
N SER A 296 15.08 -14.63 -16.47
CA SER A 296 15.86 -14.74 -17.70
C SER A 296 17.19 -15.40 -17.38
N ARG A 297 17.22 -16.74 -17.41
CA ARG A 297 18.36 -17.59 -16.97
C ARG A 297 19.73 -16.94 -17.26
N PRO A 298 20.61 -16.72 -16.25
CA PRO A 298 20.46 -17.08 -14.84
C PRO A 298 19.87 -15.96 -13.96
N LYS A 299 19.34 -14.89 -14.55
CA LYS A 299 18.90 -13.68 -13.83
C LYS A 299 17.45 -13.80 -13.38
N LEU A 300 17.20 -13.54 -12.10
CA LEU A 300 15.88 -13.42 -11.50
C LEU A 300 15.65 -11.95 -11.14
N GLN A 301 14.84 -11.29 -11.95
CA GLN A 301 14.45 -9.89 -11.78
C GLN A 301 13.16 -9.79 -10.98
N MET A 302 13.15 -8.97 -9.94
CA MET A 302 11.95 -8.74 -9.13
C MET A 302 11.94 -7.33 -8.55
N PRO A 303 10.77 -6.75 -8.23
CA PRO A 303 10.70 -5.41 -7.69
C PRO A 303 11.38 -5.32 -6.32
N ALA A 304 12.01 -4.18 -6.03
CA ALA A 304 12.60 -3.95 -4.73
C ALA A 304 11.57 -3.41 -3.74
N LEU A 305 11.45 -4.02 -2.55
CA LEU A 305 10.56 -3.54 -1.48
C LEU A 305 11.15 -2.33 -0.78
N VAL A 306 10.32 -1.33 -0.49
CA VAL A 306 10.68 -0.12 0.26
C VAL A 306 10.26 -0.27 1.72
N TYR A 307 11.24 -0.46 2.59
CA TYR A 307 11.12 -0.52 4.04
C TYR A 307 11.11 0.89 4.60
N ASP A 308 9.90 1.42 4.76
CA ASP A 308 9.62 2.70 5.39
C ASP A 308 8.49 2.55 6.44
N PHE A 309 8.11 3.64 7.08
CA PHE A 309 7.12 3.62 8.15
C PHE A 309 5.74 3.12 7.70
N LYS A 310 5.41 3.19 6.41
CA LYS A 310 4.08 2.86 5.85
C LYS A 310 3.99 1.46 5.25
N LEU A 311 5.12 0.77 5.00
CA LEU A 311 5.15 -0.54 4.34
C LEU A 311 4.20 -1.55 4.98
N GLU A 312 4.21 -1.71 6.30
CA GLU A 312 3.37 -2.71 6.99
C GLU A 312 1.88 -2.43 6.75
N THR A 313 1.45 -1.19 6.93
CA THR A 313 0.06 -0.76 6.74
C THR A 313 -0.39 -0.92 5.30
N VAL A 314 0.40 -0.43 4.34
CA VAL A 314 0.07 -0.53 2.91
C VAL A 314 -0.09 -1.99 2.50
N VAL A 315 0.91 -2.81 2.81
CA VAL A 315 0.94 -4.21 2.39
C VAL A 315 -0.20 -4.98 3.05
N THR A 316 -0.43 -4.79 4.34
CA THR A 316 -1.52 -5.45 5.08
C THR A 316 -2.90 -5.09 4.50
N ASN A 317 -3.11 -3.82 4.10
CA ASN A 317 -4.37 -3.42 3.46
C ASN A 317 -4.51 -3.95 2.02
N LEU A 318 -3.41 -4.06 1.25
CA LEU A 318 -3.44 -4.73 -0.06
C LEU A 318 -3.75 -6.23 0.07
N LEU A 319 -3.20 -6.90 1.08
CA LEU A 319 -3.53 -8.29 1.41
C LEU A 319 -5.01 -8.43 1.81
N GLY A 320 -5.50 -7.52 2.66
CA GLY A 320 -6.92 -7.46 3.01
C GLY A 320 -7.79 -7.31 1.77
N TRP A 321 -7.40 -6.49 0.80
CA TRP A 321 -8.11 -6.30 -0.47
C TRP A 321 -8.09 -7.54 -1.39
N GLU A 322 -7.12 -8.43 -1.21
CA GLU A 322 -7.03 -9.72 -1.91
C GLU A 322 -7.77 -10.86 -1.20
N CYS A 323 -8.26 -10.64 0.03
CA CYS A 323 -9.17 -11.57 0.72
C CYS A 323 -10.60 -11.55 0.15
N TRP A 324 -10.86 -10.73 -0.88
CA TRP A 324 -12.13 -10.71 -1.60
C TRP A 324 -12.49 -12.08 -2.19
N PRO A 325 -13.66 -12.66 -1.88
CA PRO A 325 -14.03 -14.02 -2.30
C PRO A 325 -13.97 -14.27 -3.81
N GLU A 326 -14.31 -13.28 -4.64
CA GLU A 326 -14.33 -13.43 -6.11
C GLU A 326 -12.94 -13.28 -6.74
N LYS A 327 -11.91 -12.90 -5.98
CA LYS A 327 -10.56 -12.73 -6.52
C LYS A 327 -9.81 -14.05 -6.54
N GLN A 328 -9.71 -14.62 -7.74
CA GLN A 328 -8.94 -15.83 -7.97
C GLN A 328 -7.42 -15.60 -7.96
N GLN A 329 -6.95 -14.41 -8.34
CA GLN A 329 -5.52 -14.07 -8.34
C GLN A 329 -5.18 -13.10 -7.20
N LYS A 330 -4.15 -13.47 -6.44
CA LYS A 330 -3.65 -12.73 -5.27
C LYS A 330 -2.19 -12.32 -5.47
N PRO A 331 -1.90 -11.40 -6.41
CA PRO A 331 -0.54 -11.06 -6.77
C PRO A 331 0.30 -10.54 -5.60
N MET A 332 -0.25 -9.64 -4.76
CA MET A 332 0.45 -9.11 -3.59
C MET A 332 0.74 -10.20 -2.55
N THR A 333 -0.26 -11.02 -2.26
CA THR A 333 -0.13 -12.15 -1.33
C THR A 333 0.93 -13.13 -1.79
N ARG A 334 0.91 -13.50 -3.08
CA ARG A 334 1.87 -14.46 -3.63
C ARG A 334 3.29 -13.89 -3.70
N TYR A 335 3.42 -12.63 -4.09
CA TYR A 335 4.70 -11.95 -4.12
C TYR A 335 5.34 -11.91 -2.74
N LEU A 336 4.58 -11.54 -1.70
CA LEU A 336 5.10 -11.52 -0.34
C LEU A 336 5.52 -12.90 0.13
N GLN A 337 4.67 -13.91 -0.07
CA GLN A 337 5.03 -15.27 0.28
C GLN A 337 6.33 -15.68 -0.41
N PHE A 338 6.48 -15.39 -1.70
CA PHE A 338 7.72 -15.66 -2.43
C PHE A 338 8.91 -14.93 -1.80
N THR A 339 8.77 -13.63 -1.46
CA THR A 339 9.84 -12.91 -0.77
C THR A 339 10.16 -13.45 0.62
N THR A 340 9.18 -13.96 1.37
CA THR A 340 9.40 -14.63 2.65
C THR A 340 10.13 -15.96 2.46
N GLU A 341 9.76 -16.75 1.45
CA GLU A 341 10.45 -18.00 1.10
C GLU A 341 11.93 -17.76 0.74
N LEU A 342 12.24 -16.63 0.11
CA LEU A 342 13.62 -16.20 -0.14
C LEU A 342 14.38 -15.86 1.15
N VAL A 343 13.69 -15.44 2.22
CA VAL A 343 14.28 -14.97 3.48
C VAL A 343 14.08 -15.99 4.60
N GLY A 344 15.06 -16.88 4.75
CA GLY A 344 15.09 -17.80 5.90
C GLY A 344 15.70 -17.15 7.16
N ASP A 345 16.81 -16.42 6.99
CA ASP A 345 17.53 -15.76 8.08
C ASP A 345 18.18 -14.42 7.67
N LEU A 346 18.91 -13.78 8.60
CA LEU A 346 19.62 -12.52 8.38
C LEU A 346 20.62 -12.55 7.21
N SER A 347 21.21 -13.70 6.91
CA SER A 347 22.15 -13.82 5.81
C SER A 347 21.41 -13.77 4.47
N ASP A 348 20.19 -14.28 4.40
CA ASP A 348 19.34 -14.14 3.21
C ASP A 348 18.92 -12.67 3.01
N VAL A 349 18.58 -11.96 4.09
CA VAL A 349 18.32 -10.50 4.06
C VAL A 349 19.55 -9.75 3.53
N GLN A 350 20.76 -10.10 4.00
CA GLN A 350 22.00 -9.48 3.53
C GLN A 350 22.25 -9.72 2.04
N VAL A 351 21.91 -10.90 1.53
CA VAL A 351 21.97 -11.21 0.10
C VAL A 351 21.00 -10.32 -0.68
N MET A 352 19.73 -10.23 -0.26
CA MET A 352 18.73 -9.40 -0.93
C MET A 352 19.09 -7.91 -0.91
N LYS A 353 19.61 -7.41 0.21
CA LYS A 353 20.14 -6.04 0.33
C LYS A 353 21.27 -5.80 -0.68
N LYS A 354 22.24 -6.72 -0.77
CA LYS A 354 23.38 -6.60 -1.71
C LYS A 354 22.92 -6.50 -3.17
N PHE A 355 21.82 -7.16 -3.53
CA PHE A 355 21.24 -7.13 -4.87
C PHE A 355 20.21 -6.01 -5.08
N GLY A 356 20.06 -5.11 -4.09
CA GLY A 356 19.19 -3.94 -4.20
C GLY A 356 17.70 -4.22 -4.13
N LEU A 357 17.29 -5.42 -3.70
CA LEU A 357 15.89 -5.85 -3.54
C LEU A 357 15.22 -5.29 -2.28
N ILE A 358 16.01 -4.74 -1.36
CA ILE A 358 15.57 -4.14 -0.10
C ILE A 358 16.07 -2.69 -0.11
N ARG A 359 15.14 -1.73 -0.07
CA ARG A 359 15.36 -0.28 -0.14
C ARG A 359 14.66 0.40 1.04
N GLY A 360 15.08 1.62 1.40
CA GLY A 360 14.49 2.36 2.52
C GLY A 360 15.44 2.58 3.70
N ARG A 361 14.87 2.93 4.86
CA ARG A 361 15.62 3.26 6.08
C ARG A 361 15.23 2.28 7.19
N TRP A 362 16.24 1.64 7.78
CA TRP A 362 16.08 0.74 8.92
C TRP A 362 17.32 0.87 9.81
N LYS A 363 17.17 0.57 11.10
CA LYS A 363 18.24 0.65 12.09
C LYS A 363 19.24 -0.50 11.92
N ASN A 364 18.75 -1.70 11.62
CA ASN A 364 19.55 -2.90 11.42
C ASN A 364 18.80 -3.94 10.56
N LEU A 365 19.49 -5.00 10.13
CA LEU A 365 18.87 -6.04 9.29
C LEU A 365 17.83 -6.90 10.04
N GLN A 366 17.89 -6.92 11.37
CA GLN A 366 16.92 -7.64 12.20
C GLN A 366 15.54 -7.01 12.10
N GLU A 367 15.46 -5.68 12.09
CA GLU A 367 14.20 -4.94 11.88
C GLU A 367 13.52 -5.31 10.56
N VAL A 368 14.29 -5.46 9.48
CA VAL A 368 13.81 -5.90 8.17
C VAL A 368 13.25 -7.32 8.22
N LEU A 369 13.99 -8.25 8.84
CA LEU A 369 13.57 -9.65 9.01
C LEU A 369 12.29 -9.75 9.85
N ASP A 370 12.21 -9.01 10.95
CA ASP A 370 11.08 -9.02 11.85
C ASP A 370 9.83 -8.43 11.18
N LEU A 371 9.98 -7.35 10.41
CA LEU A 371 8.88 -6.79 9.63
C LEU A 371 8.35 -7.78 8.59
N MET A 372 9.22 -8.46 7.85
CA MET A 372 8.79 -9.49 6.89
C MET A 372 8.02 -10.61 7.58
N LYS A 373 8.51 -11.11 8.73
CA LYS A 373 7.81 -12.13 9.52
C LYS A 373 6.45 -11.65 10.05
N ARG A 374 6.34 -10.38 10.47
CA ARG A 374 5.06 -9.81 10.89
C ARG A 374 4.07 -9.72 9.73
N ILE A 375 4.52 -9.29 8.56
CA ILE A 375 3.69 -9.22 7.34
C ILE A 375 3.25 -10.62 6.89
N ASP A 376 4.17 -11.60 6.88
CA ASP A 376 3.91 -12.96 6.40
C ASP A 376 2.81 -13.66 7.21
N ARG A 377 2.75 -13.43 8.53
CA ARG A 377 1.68 -13.94 9.41
C ARG A 377 0.28 -13.47 9.01
N SER A 378 0.17 -12.44 8.16
CA SER A 378 -1.09 -11.91 7.67
C SER A 378 -1.52 -12.46 6.32
N ALA A 379 -0.64 -13.14 5.60
CA ALA A 379 -0.96 -13.69 4.29
C ALA A 379 -1.94 -14.87 4.40
N SER A 380 -3.06 -14.81 3.69
CA SER A 380 -4.08 -15.86 3.67
C SER A 380 -3.84 -16.85 2.52
N TYR A 381 -3.81 -18.15 2.82
CA TYR A 381 -3.57 -19.23 1.87
C TYR A 381 -4.88 -19.86 1.35
N PRO A 382 -4.96 -20.27 0.07
CA PRO A 382 -3.92 -20.21 -0.96
C PRO A 382 -3.81 -18.82 -1.63
N SER A 383 -2.61 -18.56 -2.13
CA SER A 383 -2.11 -17.28 -2.68
C SER A 383 -1.72 -17.45 -4.15
N VAL A 384 -2.66 -17.87 -5.01
CA VAL A 384 -2.30 -18.16 -6.41
C VAL A 384 -2.05 -16.87 -7.19
N TYR A 385 -0.92 -16.82 -7.91
CA TYR A 385 -0.68 -15.82 -8.93
C TYR A 385 0.09 -16.45 -10.09
N ILE A 386 -0.63 -16.79 -11.15
CA ILE A 386 -0.16 -17.64 -12.26
C ILE A 386 1.15 -17.14 -12.86
N ALA A 387 1.26 -15.82 -13.09
CA ALA A 387 2.46 -15.22 -13.66
C ALA A 387 3.70 -15.47 -12.80
N LEU A 388 3.60 -15.27 -11.48
CA LEU A 388 4.68 -15.53 -10.54
C LEU A 388 4.95 -17.02 -10.34
N ASP A 389 3.91 -17.85 -10.23
CA ASP A 389 4.07 -19.30 -10.02
C ASP A 389 4.81 -19.97 -11.18
N LYS A 390 4.56 -19.54 -12.42
CA LYS A 390 5.32 -19.97 -13.59
C LYS A 390 6.81 -19.67 -13.43
N GLN A 391 7.14 -18.45 -13.03
CA GLN A 391 8.52 -17.98 -12.91
C GLN A 391 9.25 -18.70 -11.76
N ILE A 392 8.56 -18.97 -10.65
CA ILE A 392 9.09 -19.81 -9.56
C ILE A 392 9.39 -21.22 -10.07
N GLY A 393 8.52 -21.81 -10.89
CA GLY A 393 8.74 -23.11 -11.52
C GLY A 393 10.01 -23.15 -12.39
N GLU A 394 10.23 -22.13 -13.21
CA GLU A 394 11.41 -22.01 -14.07
C GLU A 394 12.71 -21.83 -13.25
N VAL A 395 12.66 -21.04 -12.18
CA VAL A 395 13.79 -20.87 -11.23
C VAL A 395 14.13 -22.18 -10.54
N LEU A 396 13.12 -22.90 -10.04
CA LEU A 396 13.28 -24.20 -9.39
C LEU A 396 13.94 -25.22 -10.30
N GLN A 397 13.47 -25.32 -11.55
CA GLN A 397 14.04 -26.22 -12.53
C GLN A 397 15.53 -25.91 -12.76
N TYR A 398 15.88 -24.64 -12.97
CA TYR A 398 17.27 -24.23 -13.17
C TYR A 398 18.14 -24.50 -11.93
N HIS A 399 17.62 -24.23 -10.73
CA HIS A 399 18.29 -24.54 -9.47
C HIS A 399 18.61 -26.04 -9.38
N ASP A 400 17.64 -26.90 -9.65
CA ASP A 400 17.80 -28.35 -9.53
C ASP A 400 18.74 -28.92 -10.59
N GLU A 401 18.68 -28.45 -11.84
CA GLU A 401 19.64 -28.77 -12.90
C GLU A 401 21.08 -28.44 -12.49
N ARG A 402 21.28 -27.26 -11.90
CA ARG A 402 22.60 -26.79 -11.44
C ARG A 402 23.11 -27.58 -10.23
N MET A 403 22.25 -27.83 -9.25
CA MET A 403 22.64 -28.60 -8.07
C MET A 403 22.96 -30.05 -8.42
N LYS A 404 22.15 -30.71 -9.28
CA LYS A 404 22.46 -32.05 -9.79
C LYS A 404 23.81 -32.09 -10.49
N SER A 405 24.06 -31.14 -11.39
CA SER A 405 25.35 -31.04 -12.10
C SER A 405 26.54 -30.85 -11.16
N PHE A 406 26.39 -30.02 -10.11
CA PHE A 406 27.41 -29.83 -9.08
C PHE A 406 27.70 -31.12 -8.31
N PHE A 407 26.65 -31.83 -7.85
CA PHE A 407 26.82 -33.09 -7.14
C PHE A 407 27.43 -34.19 -8.02
N VAL A 408 27.03 -34.31 -9.28
CA VAL A 408 27.60 -35.28 -10.22
C VAL A 408 29.09 -34.99 -10.45
N ARG A 409 29.46 -33.72 -10.67
CA ARG A 409 30.86 -33.34 -10.90
C ARG A 409 31.75 -33.51 -9.65
N ASN A 410 31.20 -33.24 -8.47
CA ASN A 410 31.96 -33.27 -7.22
C ASN A 410 31.81 -34.58 -6.42
N ARG A 411 31.10 -35.57 -6.96
CA ARG A 411 30.91 -36.90 -6.36
C ARG A 411 32.22 -37.55 -5.87
N PRO A 412 33.34 -37.52 -6.63
CA PRO A 412 34.59 -38.12 -6.16
C PRO A 412 35.10 -37.45 -4.87
N THR A 413 35.02 -36.13 -4.80
CA THR A 413 35.53 -35.31 -3.70
C THR A 413 34.65 -35.38 -2.46
N VAL A 414 33.32 -35.39 -2.63
CA VAL A 414 32.36 -35.50 -1.51
C VAL A 414 32.43 -36.88 -0.86
N VAL A 415 32.56 -37.95 -1.66
CA VAL A 415 32.77 -39.32 -1.14
C VAL A 415 34.11 -39.39 -0.39
N TRP A 416 35.18 -38.83 -0.95
CA TRP A 416 36.50 -38.82 -0.31
C TRP A 416 36.53 -38.06 1.03
N LEU A 417 35.88 -36.89 1.12
CA LEU A 417 35.77 -36.12 2.36
C LEU A 417 34.93 -36.81 3.43
N SER A 418 33.84 -37.48 3.05
CA SER A 418 33.04 -38.28 4.00
C SER A 418 33.81 -39.46 4.60
N SER A 419 34.71 -40.07 3.82
CA SER A 419 35.59 -41.14 4.30
C SER A 419 36.61 -40.65 5.33
N PHE A 420 37.15 -39.43 5.19
CA PHE A 420 38.06 -38.84 6.19
C PHE A 420 37.34 -38.49 7.50
N ALA A 421 36.15 -37.91 7.44
CA ALA A 421 35.37 -37.59 8.64
C ALA A 421 34.99 -38.86 9.43
N ALA A 422 34.60 -39.93 8.74
CA ALA A 422 34.33 -41.23 9.35
C ALA A 422 35.59 -41.86 9.96
N ALA A 423 36.72 -41.82 9.24
CA ALA A 423 38.00 -42.33 9.74
C ALA A 423 38.50 -41.57 10.98
N SER A 424 38.36 -40.24 11.02
CA SER A 424 38.72 -39.42 12.18
C SER A 424 37.82 -39.71 13.39
N ALA A 425 36.52 -39.92 13.20
CA ALA A 425 35.61 -40.31 14.28
C ALA A 425 35.97 -41.69 14.86
N ILE A 426 36.28 -42.67 14.00
CA ILE A 426 36.72 -44.01 14.40
C ILE A 426 38.05 -43.93 15.16
N ALA A 427 39.02 -43.16 14.67
CA ALA A 427 40.31 -42.96 15.36
C ALA A 427 40.14 -42.33 16.75
N THR A 428 39.22 -41.37 16.88
CA THR A 428 38.92 -40.71 18.16
C THR A 428 38.29 -41.68 19.16
N VAL A 429 37.38 -42.55 18.70
CA VAL A 429 36.76 -43.61 19.54
C VAL A 429 37.78 -44.68 19.94
N ILE A 430 38.66 -45.10 19.02
CA ILE A 430 39.75 -46.05 19.32
C ILE A 430 40.74 -45.44 20.32
N TYR A 431 41.11 -44.17 20.18
CA TYR A 431 41.99 -43.49 21.12
C TYR A 431 41.35 -43.34 22.51
N ALA A 432 40.07 -42.97 22.58
CA ALA A 432 39.33 -42.86 23.84
C ALA A 432 39.16 -44.22 24.55
N SER A 433 38.93 -45.30 23.81
CA SER A 433 38.81 -46.66 24.36
C SER A 433 40.14 -47.24 24.84
N ARG A 434 41.27 -46.92 24.18
CA ARG A 434 42.62 -47.27 24.68
C ARG A 434 42.96 -46.55 25.98
N ARG A 435 42.62 -45.27 26.09
CA ARG A 435 42.87 -44.46 27.29
C ARG A 435 42.09 -44.95 28.53
N ARG A 436 40.89 -45.53 28.33
CA ARG A 436 40.11 -46.16 29.41
C ARG A 436 40.63 -47.53 29.87
N ARG A 437 41.52 -48.17 29.11
CA ARG A 437 42.13 -49.47 29.48
C ARG A 437 43.48 -49.34 30.19
N GLN A 438 44.02 -48.13 30.29
CA GLN A 438 45.32 -47.83 30.91
C GLN A 438 45.21 -46.92 32.15
N GLY A 439 43.99 -46.71 32.67
CA GLY A 439 43.72 -45.92 33.87
C GLY A 439 43.17 -46.77 34.99
#